data_AF-A0A7K3LFH5-F1
#
_entry.id   AF-A0A7K3LFH5-F1
#
_cell.length_a   1.000
_cell.length_b   1.000
_cell.length_c   1.000
_cell.angle_alpha   90.00
_cell.angle_beta   90.00
_cell.angle_gamma   90.00
#
_symmetry.space_group_name_H-M   'P 1'
#
loop_
_entity.id
_entity.type
_entity.pdbx_description
1 polymer ?
#
loop_
_entity_poly.entity_id
_entity_poly.type
_entity_poly.pdbx_seq_one_letter_code
_entity_poly.pdbx_strand_id
1 'polypeptide(L)' 'MNKDEMILISVDDHTVEPPDMFANHLPRKYLDDAPRLVHNPDGSDTWQFRDVVIPNVALNAVAGRPKEEYGL' A
#
# COMPACT_ATOMS: atom_id res chain seq x y z
N MET A 1 -34.01 14.31 2.57
CA MET A 1 -33.39 12.98 2.71
C MET A 1 -32.37 13.09 3.82
N ASN A 2 -32.52 12.30 4.88
CA ASN A 2 -31.59 12.32 6.02
C ASN A 2 -30.39 11.44 5.66
N LYS A 3 -29.17 11.99 5.75
CA LYS A 3 -27.94 11.25 5.39
C LYS A 3 -27.71 10.03 6.29
N ASP A 4 -28.11 10.14 7.56
CA ASP A 4 -27.93 9.09 8.58
C ASP A 4 -28.85 7.88 8.36
N GLU A 5 -29.84 7.98 7.48
CA GLU A 5 -30.75 6.89 7.10
C GLU A 5 -30.30 6.16 5.82
N MET A 6 -29.20 6.61 5.19
CA MET A 6 -28.69 5.99 3.98
C MET A 6 -27.83 4.76 4.29
N ILE A 7 -28.13 3.64 3.64
CA ILE A 7 -27.18 2.52 3.53
C ILE A 7 -26.31 2.79 2.31
N LEU A 8 -25.02 3.00 2.54
CA LEU A 8 -24.03 3.17 1.48
C LEU A 8 -23.27 1.86 1.26
N ILE A 9 -23.01 1.53 0.00
CA ILE A 9 -22.19 0.38 -0.39
C ILE A 9 -20.96 0.94 -1.09
N SER A 10 -19.77 0.69 -0.53
CA SER A 10 -18.52 0.96 -1.25
C SER A 10 -18.37 -0.07 -2.36
N VAL A 11 -18.11 0.41 -3.58
CA VAL A 11 -17.92 -0.44 -4.76
C VAL A 11 -16.45 -0.57 -5.15
N ASP A 12 -15.56 0.13 -4.44
CA ASP A 12 -14.13 0.17 -4.72
C ASP A 12 -13.35 0.46 -3.42
N ASP A 13 -12.81 -0.58 -2.82
CA ASP A 13 -11.98 -0.51 -1.62
C ASP A 13 -10.64 -1.20 -1.89
N HIS A 14 -9.58 -0.68 -1.27
CA HIS A 14 -8.23 -1.24 -1.35
C HIS A 14 -7.63 -1.47 0.03
N THR A 15 -6.71 -2.42 0.12
CA THR A 15 -5.93 -2.71 1.33
C THR A 15 -4.46 -2.56 1.06
N VAL A 16 -3.69 -2.04 2.03
CA VAL A 16 -2.23 -2.05 1.98
C VAL A 16 -1.72 -3.36 2.57
N GLU A 17 -0.97 -4.13 1.80
CA GLU A 17 -0.52 -5.46 2.18
C GLU A 17 0.72 -5.43 3.09
N PRO A 18 0.93 -6.47 3.92
CA PRO A 18 2.19 -6.66 4.64
C PRO A 18 3.40 -6.74 3.70
N PRO A 19 4.60 -6.34 4.15
CA PRO A 19 5.81 -6.32 3.30
C PRO A 19 6.25 -7.70 2.81
N ASP A 20 5.83 -8.77 3.48
CA ASP A 20 6.16 -10.15 3.17
C ASP A 20 5.05 -10.90 2.40
N MET A 21 4.01 -10.19 1.94
CA MET A 21 2.83 -10.77 1.26
C MET A 21 3.22 -11.73 0.12
N PHE A 22 4.29 -11.46 -0.62
CA PHE A 22 4.69 -12.29 -1.76
C PHE A 22 5.67 -13.43 -1.42
N ALA A 23 6.30 -13.41 -0.24
CA ALA A 23 7.42 -14.29 0.10
C ALA A 23 7.06 -15.79 0.01
N ASN A 24 5.82 -16.14 0.35
CA ASN A 24 5.33 -17.52 0.40
C ASN A 24 4.25 -17.82 -0.65
N HIS A 25 3.94 -16.87 -1.52
CA HIS A 25 2.77 -16.94 -2.41
C HIS A 25 3.14 -17.02 -3.90
N LEU A 26 4.43 -17.05 -4.21
CA LEU A 26 4.93 -17.12 -5.58
C LEU A 26 5.78 -18.38 -5.84
N PRO A 27 5.67 -19.00 -7.04
CA PRO A 27 6.66 -19.97 -7.50
C PRO A 27 8.07 -19.39 -7.47
N ARG A 28 9.06 -20.21 -7.08
CA ARG A 28 10.46 -19.79 -6.88
C ARG A 28 11.05 -18.95 -8.02
N LYS A 29 10.70 -19.26 -9.27
CA LYS A 29 11.17 -18.55 -10.47
C LYS A 29 10.72 -17.08 -10.57
N TYR A 30 9.76 -16.64 -9.75
CA TYR A 30 9.22 -15.29 -9.76
C TYR A 30 9.54 -14.49 -8.50
N LEU A 31 10.25 -15.06 -7.53
CA LEU A 31 10.56 -14.36 -6.27
C LEU A 31 11.40 -13.10 -6.51
N ASP A 32 12.34 -13.15 -7.46
CA ASP A 32 13.18 -12.01 -7.81
C ASP A 32 12.40 -10.87 -8.51
N ASP A 33 11.26 -11.21 -9.11
CA ASP A 33 10.34 -10.31 -9.82
C ASP A 33 9.22 -9.76 -8.92
N ALA A 34 9.10 -10.27 -7.69
CA ALA A 34 8.02 -9.91 -6.79
C ALA A 34 8.08 -8.41 -6.41
N PRO A 35 6.93 -7.76 -6.20
CA PRO A 35 6.89 -6.46 -5.57
C PRO A 35 7.54 -6.52 -4.19
N ARG A 36 8.37 -5.53 -3.87
CA ARG A 36 9.09 -5.45 -2.60
C ARG A 36 8.87 -4.09 -1.96
N LEU A 37 8.57 -4.09 -0.67
CA LEU A 37 8.68 -2.88 0.14
C LEU A 37 10.15 -2.64 0.46
N VAL A 38 10.67 -1.47 0.12
CA VAL A 38 12.05 -1.06 0.34
C VAL A 38 12.07 0.11 1.30
N HIS A 39 12.72 -0.08 2.45
CA HIS A 39 13.00 0.98 3.41
C HIS A 39 14.27 1.72 3.02
N ASN A 40 14.15 3.02 2.76
CA ASN A 40 15.25 3.86 2.27
C ASN A 40 16.09 4.44 3.41
N PRO A 41 17.33 4.89 3.13
CA PRO A 41 18.20 5.50 4.13
C PRO A 41 17.67 6.80 4.74
N ASP A 42 16.78 7.52 4.04
CA ASP A 42 16.13 8.74 4.53
C ASP A 42 14.92 8.47 5.44
N GLY A 43 14.61 7.19 5.68
CA GLY A 43 13.49 6.76 6.52
C GLY A 43 12.16 6.59 5.77
N SER A 44 12.11 6.89 4.47
CA SER A 44 10.92 6.67 3.64
C SER A 44 10.77 5.19 3.23
N ASP A 45 9.55 4.78 2.93
CA ASP A 45 9.25 3.47 2.33
C ASP A 45 8.82 3.62 0.88
N THR A 46 9.28 2.72 0.01
CA THR A 46 8.90 2.68 -1.41
C THR A 46 8.51 1.28 -1.84
N TRP A 47 7.60 1.16 -2.81
CA TRP A 47 7.36 -0.10 -3.50
C TRP A 47 8.28 -0.21 -4.71
N GLN A 48 9.04 -1.30 -4.81
CA GLN A 48 9.84 -1.65 -5.98
C GLN A 48 9.14 -2.76 -6.78
N PHE A 49 8.81 -2.46 -8.03
CA PHE A 49 8.30 -3.42 -9.01
C PHE A 49 9.32 -3.59 -10.12
N ARG A 50 10.15 -4.64 -10.07
CA ARG A 50 11.31 -4.82 -10.96
C ARG A 50 12.21 -3.57 -10.94
N ASP A 51 12.26 -2.80 -12.03
CA ASP A 51 13.07 -1.58 -12.15
C ASP A 51 12.27 -0.30 -11.84
N VAL A 52 10.98 -0.42 -11.52
CA VAL A 52 10.09 0.72 -11.24
C VAL A 52 9.96 0.97 -9.74
N VAL A 53 10.34 2.17 -9.30
CA VAL A 53 10.15 2.66 -7.92
C VAL A 53 8.85 3.44 -7.84
N ILE A 54 8.02 3.11 -6.86
CA ILE A 54 6.74 3.77 -6.57
C ILE A 54 6.83 4.39 -5.16
N PRO A 55 6.92 5.73 -5.04
CA PRO A 55 7.28 6.38 -3.77
C PRO A 55 6.12 6.66 -2.81
N ASN A 56 4.88 6.49 -3.24
CA ASN A 56 3.69 6.88 -2.49
C ASN A 56 3.09 5.71 -1.68
N VAL A 57 3.93 4.98 -0.94
CA VAL A 57 3.45 3.88 -0.09
C VAL A 57 2.41 4.39 0.90
N ALA A 58 1.30 3.67 1.03
CA ALA A 58 0.21 3.92 1.98
C ALA A 58 -0.53 5.28 1.90
N LEU A 59 -0.11 6.24 1.05
CA LEU A 59 -0.80 7.53 0.89
C LEU A 59 -2.26 7.39 0.44
N ASN A 60 -2.63 6.28 -0.19
CA ASN A 60 -4.02 6.02 -0.58
C ASN A 60 -4.91 5.62 0.62
N ALA A 61 -4.33 5.41 1.81
CA ALA A 61 -5.01 4.96 3.02
C ALA A 61 -4.91 5.96 4.19
N VAL A 62 -4.73 7.26 3.90
CA VAL A 62 -4.55 8.31 4.94
C VAL A 62 -5.79 9.17 5.21
N ALA A 63 -6.95 8.82 4.63
CA ALA A 63 -8.20 9.54 4.88
C ALA A 63 -8.52 9.54 6.39
N GLY A 64 -8.59 10.73 6.99
CA GLY A 64 -8.82 10.89 8.43
C GLY A 64 -7.58 10.78 9.32
N ARG A 65 -6.38 10.59 8.77
CA ARG A 65 -5.11 10.56 9.53
C ARG A 65 -4.44 11.95 9.58
N PRO A 66 -3.71 12.29 10.66
CA PRO A 66 -2.83 13.47 10.72
C PRO A 66 -1.75 13.43 9.64
N LYS A 67 -1.35 14.59 9.10
CA LYS A 67 -0.36 14.67 8.01
C LYS A 67 1.02 14.13 8.42
N GLU A 68 1.34 14.27 9.69
CA GLU A 68 2.58 13.80 10.29
C GLU A 68 2.69 12.26 10.29
N GLU A 69 1.57 11.54 10.11
CA GLU A 69 1.52 10.08 10.01
C GLU A 69 1.63 9.56 8.56
N TYR A 70 1.85 10.42 7.56
CA TYR A 70 1.77 10.01 6.15
C TYR A 70 3.00 9.23 5.65
N GLY A 71 4.09 9.18 6.42
CA GLY A 71 5.31 8.46 6.04
C GLY A 71 6.06 9.08 4.84
N LEU A 72 5.93 10.40 4.66
CA LEU A 72 6.61 11.21 3.64
C LEU A 72 7.99 11.70 4.07
#